data_AF-A0A1I9XX29-F1
#
_entry.id   AF-A0A1I9XX29-F1
#
_cell.length_a   1.000
_cell.length_b   1.000
_cell.length_c   1.000
_cell.angle_alpha   90.00
_cell.angle_beta   90.00
_cell.angle_gamma   90.00
#
_symmetry.space_group_name_H-M   'P 1'
#
loop_
_entity.id
_entity.type
_entity.pdbx_description
1 polymer ?
#
loop_
_entity_poly.entity_id
_entity_poly.type
_entity_poly.pdbx_seq_one_letter_code
_entity_poly.pdbx_strand_id
1 'polypeptide(L)'
;MKIEDLAETYVLSFYLEQRHSYFLTKLIGYDGTRFELLATNSDGSPIGFEVGELRFAGNITTRENVPSLGELEGAATTEDGAILEGDFGDIRIRANNITIKKES
;
A
#
# COMPACT_ATOMS: atom_id res chain seq x y z
N MET A 1 -9.93 -10.86 1.43
CA MET A 1 -9.69 -9.89 0.34
C MET A 1 -8.34 -10.21 -0.24
N LYS A 2 -8.24 -10.26 -1.56
CA LYS A 2 -6.98 -10.40 -2.26
C LYS A 2 -6.36 -9.02 -2.47
N ILE A 3 -5.05 -8.96 -2.74
CA ILE A 3 -4.38 -7.67 -2.95
C ILE A 3 -4.84 -6.99 -4.24
N GLU A 4 -5.19 -7.79 -5.25
CA GLU A 4 -5.73 -7.32 -6.52
C GLU A 4 -7.07 -6.60 -6.36
N ASP A 5 -7.82 -6.90 -5.28
CA ASP A 5 -9.07 -6.22 -4.95
C ASP A 5 -8.85 -4.78 -4.42
N LEU A 6 -7.59 -4.36 -4.21
CA LEU A 6 -7.24 -2.99 -3.82
C LEU A 6 -7.06 -2.06 -5.04
N ALA A 7 -7.04 -2.60 -6.26
CA ALA A 7 -7.17 -1.78 -7.46
C ALA A 7 -8.49 -0.99 -7.36
N GLU A 8 -8.49 0.29 -7.74
CA GLU A 8 -9.61 1.24 -7.52
C GLU A 8 -9.74 1.76 -6.07
N THR A 9 -8.61 1.91 -5.38
CA THR A 9 -8.54 2.65 -4.11
C THR A 9 -7.65 3.88 -4.24
N TYR A 10 -7.70 4.78 -3.26
CA TYR A 10 -6.72 5.85 -3.09
C TYR A 10 -5.76 5.48 -1.97
N VAL A 11 -4.46 5.69 -2.18
CA VAL A 11 -3.45 5.54 -1.13
C VAL A 11 -3.46 6.80 -0.26
N LEU A 12 -3.70 6.65 1.04
CA LEU A 12 -3.68 7.76 2.00
C LEU A 12 -2.27 7.99 2.55
N SER A 13 -1.60 6.89 2.90
CA SER A 13 -0.25 6.91 3.43
C SER A 13 0.41 5.55 3.31
N PHE A 14 1.73 5.53 3.41
CA PHE A 14 2.49 4.33 3.70
C PHE A 14 3.58 4.63 4.72
N TYR A 15 3.99 3.59 5.44
CA TYR A 15 4.97 3.65 6.49
C TYR A 15 5.83 2.38 6.46
N LEU A 16 7.15 2.57 6.54
CA LEU A 16 8.13 1.50 6.60
C LEU A 16 8.86 1.59 7.94
N GLU A 17 8.81 0.52 8.74
CA GLU A 17 9.49 0.43 10.02
C GLU A 17 10.38 -0.81 10.04
N GLN A 18 11.68 -0.58 9.93
CA GLN A 18 12.64 -1.67 9.76
C GLN A 18 12.98 -2.37 11.09
N ARG A 19 12.84 -1.70 12.24
CA ARG A 19 13.19 -2.30 13.54
C ARG A 19 12.25 -3.44 13.94
N HIS A 20 10.97 -3.31 13.60
CA HIS A 20 9.92 -4.28 13.84
C HIS A 20 9.51 -5.00 12.54
N SER A 21 10.26 -4.77 11.46
CA SER A 21 10.14 -5.48 10.18
C SER A 21 8.71 -5.47 9.63
N TYR A 22 8.14 -4.28 9.48
CA TYR A 22 6.84 -4.13 8.82
C TYR A 22 6.75 -2.94 7.87
N PHE A 23 5.90 -3.11 6.87
CA PHE A 23 5.40 -2.05 6.00
C PHE A 23 3.89 -1.97 6.15
N LEU A 24 3.36 -0.76 6.21
CA LEU A 24 1.94 -0.47 6.35
C LEU A 24 1.51 0.52 5.29
N THR A 25 0.39 0.27 4.62
CA THR A 25 -0.27 1.29 3.81
C THR A 25 -1.76 1.36 4.13
N LYS A 26 -2.26 2.60 4.22
CA LYS A 26 -3.67 2.91 4.46
C LYS A 26 -4.30 3.35 3.14
N LEU A 27 -5.45 2.78 2.82
CA LEU A 27 -6.17 3.04 1.59
C LEU A 27 -7.62 3.37 1.87
N ILE A 28 -8.28 4.01 0.90
CA ILE A 28 -9.72 4.24 0.90
C ILE A 28 -10.29 3.90 -0.48
N GLY A 29 -11.29 3.03 -0.51
CA GLY A 29 -12.02 2.69 -1.73
C GLY A 29 -12.90 3.84 -2.21
N TYR A 30 -13.33 3.77 -3.46
CA TYR A 30 -14.23 4.76 -4.05
C TYR A 30 -15.60 4.81 -3.36
N ASP A 31 -15.97 3.77 -2.61
CA ASP A 31 -17.17 3.69 -1.77
C ASP A 31 -16.96 4.27 -0.35
N GLY A 32 -15.77 4.84 -0.07
CA GLY A 32 -15.37 5.35 1.24
C GLY A 32 -14.89 4.27 2.23
N THR A 33 -14.93 2.98 1.85
CA THR A 33 -14.42 1.90 2.72
C THR A 33 -12.92 2.07 2.93
N ARG A 34 -12.46 1.98 4.19
CA ARG A 34 -11.04 2.06 4.53
C ARG A 34 -10.39 0.70 4.63
N PHE A 35 -9.14 0.62 4.19
CA PHE A 35 -8.33 -0.59 4.22
C PHE A 35 -6.94 -0.33 4.77
N GLU A 36 -6.38 -1.36 5.37
CA GLU A 36 -5.00 -1.42 5.81
C GLU A 36 -4.34 -2.65 5.16
N LEU A 37 -3.28 -2.43 4.39
CA LEU A 37 -2.38 -3.49 3.94
C LEU A 37 -1.13 -3.47 4.80
N LEU A 38 -0.87 -4.58 5.47
CA LEU A 38 0.26 -4.78 6.36
C LEU A 38 1.12 -5.93 5.81
N ALA A 39 2.39 -5.64 5.56
CA ALA A 39 3.41 -6.61 5.20
C ALA A 39 4.41 -6.77 6.36
N THR A 40 4.75 -8.01 6.73
CA THR A 40 5.59 -8.33 7.90
C THR A 40 6.52 -9.51 7.62
N ASN A 41 7.66 -9.52 8.28
CA ASN A 41 8.54 -10.70 8.35
C ASN A 41 8.54 -11.30 9.75
N SER A 42 8.01 -12.51 9.88
CA SER A 42 7.88 -13.20 11.18
C SER A 42 9.22 -13.66 11.77
N ASP A 43 10.26 -13.74 10.95
CA ASP A 43 11.62 -14.09 11.35
C ASP A 43 12.45 -12.88 11.80
N GLY A 44 11.89 -11.67 11.75
CA GLY A 44 12.57 -10.42 12.08
C GLY A 44 13.57 -9.96 11.02
N SER A 45 13.58 -10.56 9.83
CA SER A 45 14.36 -10.05 8.71
C SER A 45 13.77 -8.71 8.21
N PRO A 46 14.60 -7.75 7.77
CA PRO A 46 14.10 -6.47 7.28
C PRO A 46 13.12 -6.62 6.12
N ILE A 47 12.16 -5.70 6.01
CA ILE A 47 11.25 -5.64 4.87
C ILE A 47 12.04 -5.13 3.66
N GLY A 48 12.05 -5.91 2.58
CA GLY A 48 12.60 -5.44 1.32
C GLY A 48 11.67 -4.38 0.74
N PHE A 49 12.24 -3.23 0.37
CA PHE A 49 11.48 -2.10 -0.13
C PHE A 49 12.24 -1.50 -1.32
N GLU A 50 11.66 -1.63 -2.51
CA GLU A 50 12.18 -1.04 -3.74
C GLU A 50 11.15 -0.05 -4.27
N VAL A 51 11.64 1.11 -4.70
CA VAL A 51 10.83 2.15 -5.30
C VAL A 51 11.40 2.40 -6.68
N GLY A 52 10.63 2.17 -7.73
CA GLY A 52 11.05 2.52 -9.09
C GLY A 52 10.93 4.03 -9.29
N GLU A 53 9.70 4.52 -9.25
CA GLU A 53 9.36 5.94 -9.25
C GLU A 53 8.54 6.32 -8.02
N LEU A 54 8.75 7.55 -7.53
CA LEU A 54 7.96 8.13 -6.44
C LEU A 54 7.54 9.54 -6.82
N ARG A 55 6.24 9.76 -6.96
CA ARG A 55 5.66 11.05 -7.31
C ARG A 55 4.80 11.55 -6.17
N PHE A 56 5.17 12.71 -5.63
CA PHE A 56 4.33 13.44 -4.68
C PHE A 56 3.89 14.74 -5.32
N ALA A 57 2.61 14.82 -5.69
CA ALA A 57 2.00 16.08 -6.06
C ALA A 57 1.20 16.65 -4.88
N GLY A 58 1.22 17.97 -4.74
CA GLY A 58 0.39 18.66 -3.76
C GLY A 58 -1.08 18.64 -4.16
N ASN A 59 -1.96 18.71 -3.17
CA ASN A 59 -3.41 18.87 -3.34
C ASN A 59 -4.13 17.73 -4.08
N ILE A 60 -3.58 16.51 -4.06
CA ILE A 60 -4.33 15.32 -4.52
C ILE A 60 -5.33 14.92 -3.44
N THR A 61 -6.61 14.79 -3.83
CA THR A 61 -7.66 14.31 -2.95
C THR A 61 -8.45 13.18 -3.60
N THR A 62 -9.06 12.35 -2.76
CA THR A 62 -10.08 11.39 -3.19
C THR A 62 -11.35 12.13 -3.67
N ARG A 63 -12.32 11.38 -4.22
CA ARG A 63 -13.64 11.90 -4.59
C ARG A 63 -14.40 12.58 -3.44
N GLU A 64 -14.07 12.23 -2.20
CA GLU A 64 -14.69 12.78 -0.98
C GLU A 64 -13.85 13.89 -0.32
N ASN A 65 -12.89 14.47 -1.05
CA ASN A 65 -11.97 15.50 -0.56
C ASN A 65 -11.05 15.06 0.60
N VAL A 66 -10.73 13.78 0.70
CA VAL A 66 -9.73 13.28 1.65
C VAL A 66 -8.34 13.43 1.00
N PRO A 67 -7.35 14.07 1.67
CA PRO A 67 -5.98 14.12 1.15
C PRO A 67 -5.42 12.72 0.90
N SER A 68 -4.76 12.53 -0.24
CA SER A 68 -4.23 11.24 -0.65
C SER A 68 -2.90 11.40 -1.40
N LEU A 69 -2.17 10.30 -1.56
CA LEU A 69 -1.00 10.18 -2.41
C LEU A 69 -1.36 9.90 -3.88
N GLY A 70 -2.64 9.61 -4.16
CA GLY A 70 -3.16 9.32 -5.50
C GLY A 70 -3.85 7.96 -5.58
N GLU A 71 -4.30 7.62 -6.78
CA GLU A 71 -4.97 6.36 -7.05
C GLU A 71 -3.98 5.19 -7.04
N LEU A 72 -4.44 4.05 -6.52
CA LEU A 72 -3.82 2.75 -6.68
C LEU A 72 -4.46 2.08 -7.90
N GLU A 73 -3.72 2.07 -9.00
CA GLU A 73 -4.17 1.56 -10.30
C GLU A 73 -3.93 0.06 -10.43
N GLY A 74 -2.87 -0.45 -9.78
CA GLY A 74 -2.49 -1.85 -9.81
C GLY A 74 -1.91 -2.33 -8.49
N ALA A 75 -2.29 -3.54 -8.10
CA ALA A 75 -1.69 -4.23 -6.96
C ALA A 75 -1.70 -5.73 -7.19
N ALA A 76 -0.60 -6.41 -6.88
CA ALA A 76 -0.47 -7.85 -7.11
C ALA A 76 0.47 -8.51 -6.09
N THR A 77 0.20 -9.77 -5.78
CA THR A 77 1.13 -10.61 -5.02
C THR A 77 2.25 -11.09 -5.93
N THR A 78 3.50 -11.05 -5.45
CA THR A 78 4.68 -11.64 -6.09
C THR A 78 5.11 -12.89 -5.34
N GLU A 79 6.08 -13.64 -5.87
CA GLU A 79 6.66 -14.81 -5.19
C GLU A 79 7.24 -14.45 -3.81
N ASP A 80 7.76 -13.22 -3.66
CA ASP A 80 8.47 -12.73 -2.49
C ASP A 80 7.74 -11.61 -1.73
N GLY A 81 6.50 -11.27 -2.09
CA GLY A 81 5.72 -10.22 -1.43
C GLY A 81 4.64 -9.60 -2.32
N ALA A 82 4.76 -8.30 -2.60
CA ALA A 82 3.77 -7.54 -3.36
C ALA A 82 4.37 -6.42 -4.20
N ILE A 83 3.63 -6.01 -5.23
CA ILE A 83 3.85 -4.77 -5.97
C ILE A 83 2.60 -3.90 -5.91
N LEU A 84 2.80 -2.59 -5.75
CA LEU A 84 1.79 -1.55 -5.77
C LEU A 84 2.18 -0.52 -6.83
N GLU A 85 1.23 -0.12 -7.68
CA GLU A 85 1.43 0.81 -8.78
C GLU A 85 0.26 1.80 -8.85
N GLY A 86 0.59 3.07 -9.05
CA GLY A 86 -0.41 4.09 -9.36
C GLY A 86 0.19 5.48 -9.46
N ASP A 87 -0.61 6.50 -9.18
CA ASP A 87 -0.23 7.91 -9.30
C ASP A 87 1.02 8.28 -8.47
N PHE A 88 1.19 7.62 -7.33
CA PHE A 88 2.32 7.81 -6.42
C PHE A 88 3.61 7.15 -6.94
N GLY A 89 3.54 6.36 -8.02
CA GLY A 89 4.64 5.59 -8.60
C GLY A 89 4.52 4.09 -8.32
N ASP A 90 5.64 3.39 -8.32
CA ASP A 90 5.71 1.93 -8.15
C ASP A 90 6.55 1.53 -6.93
N ILE A 91 5.98 0.65 -6.11
CA ILE A 91 6.59 0.14 -4.90
C ILE A 91 6.55 -1.39 -4.93
N ARG A 92 7.72 -2.02 -4.83
CA ARG A 92 7.85 -3.45 -4.56
C ARG A 92 8.21 -3.69 -3.10
N ILE A 93 7.43 -4.53 -2.45
CA ILE A 93 7.55 -4.93 -1.05
C ILE A 93 7.94 -6.41 -1.03
N ARG A 94 9.06 -6.75 -0.38
CA ARG A 94 9.41 -8.14 -0.10
C ARG A 94 9.10 -8.46 1.35
N ALA A 95 8.17 -9.37 1.56
CA ALA A 95 7.74 -9.80 2.88
C ALA A 95 7.15 -11.21 2.88
N ASN A 96 7.30 -11.91 4.01
CA ASN A 96 6.90 -13.30 4.16
C ASN A 96 5.41 -13.45 4.46
N ASN A 97 4.75 -12.35 4.88
CA ASN A 97 3.34 -12.32 5.22
C ASN A 97 2.72 -10.98 4.82
N ILE A 98 1.58 -11.04 4.12
CA ILE A 98 0.80 -9.88 3.70
C ILE A 98 -0.64 -10.08 4.17
N THR A 99 -1.18 -9.08 4.85
CA THR A 99 -2.55 -9.09 5.34
C THR A 99 -3.27 -7.82 4.93
N ILE A 100 -4.55 -7.95 4.58
CA ILE A 100 -5.42 -6.84 4.23
C ILE A 100 -6.61 -6.86 5.18
N LYS A 101 -6.85 -5.73 5.85
CA LYS A 101 -7.94 -5.56 6.79
C LYS A 101 -8.82 -4.39 6.35
N LYS A 102 -10.13 -4.60 6.37
CA LYS A 102 -11.10 -3.50 6.30
C LYS A 102 -11.14 -2.83 7.68
N GLU A 103 -10.95 -1.52 7.73
CA GLU A 103 -11.11 -0.74 8.96
C GLU A 103 -12.61 -0.56 9.25
N SER A 104 -13.01 -0.71 10.52
CA SER A 104 -14.39 -0.58 11.00
C SER A 104 -14.76 0.86 11.34
#